data_AF-A0A923DBZ8-F1
#
_entry.id   AF-A0A923DBZ8-F1
#
_cell.length_a   1.000
_cell.length_b   1.000
_cell.length_c   1.000
_cell.angle_alpha   90.00
_cell.angle_beta   90.00
_cell.angle_gamma   90.00
#
_symmetry.space_group_name_H-M   'P 1'
#
loop_
_entity.id
_entity.type
_entity.pdbx_description
1 polymer ?
#
loop_
_entity_poly.entity_id
_entity_poly.type
_entity_poly.pdbx_seq_one_letter_code
_entity_poly.pdbx_strand_id
1 'polypeptide(L)'
;MKTKIINFIVLIVLITSCGTKAKKENSTHSLMLVNYHNLTTDLTQITSGYILSSESSKIGPWNDSNTKTTIIRLPEVIDFDLISISINRYIANQKDWGLHVVIPWTKNKELSDPTYYIGLSGSKSTNELFVIYYIEKYNNKELRIIYSFK
;
A
#
# COMPACT_ATOMS: atom_id res chain seq x y z
N MET A 1 17.27 19.67 -56.44
CA MET A 1 17.25 19.17 -55.04
C MET A 1 15.85 19.31 -54.45
N LYS A 2 14.93 18.36 -54.64
CA LYS A 2 13.60 18.34 -53.98
C LYS A 2 13.03 16.92 -53.92
N THR A 3 13.61 16.02 -53.11
CA THR A 3 12.99 14.70 -52.83
C THR A 3 13.60 14.04 -51.60
N LYS A 4 13.37 14.57 -50.38
CA LYS A 4 13.71 13.84 -49.13
C LYS A 4 12.79 14.08 -47.92
N ILE A 5 11.68 14.83 -48.06
CA ILE A 5 10.84 15.19 -46.89
C ILE A 5 9.59 14.32 -46.73
N ILE A 6 9.14 13.61 -47.78
CA ILE A 6 7.86 12.88 -47.74
C ILE A 6 7.97 11.53 -47.01
N ASN A 7 9.13 10.86 -47.02
CA ASN A 7 9.27 9.54 -46.37
C ASN A 7 9.37 9.58 -44.84
N PHE A 8 9.61 10.75 -44.23
CA PHE A 8 9.77 10.83 -42.77
C PHE A 8 8.41 10.98 -42.05
N ILE A 9 7.42 11.58 -42.71
CA ILE A 9 6.10 11.84 -42.11
C ILE A 9 5.23 10.57 -42.11
N VAL A 10 5.37 9.72 -43.14
CA VAL A 10 4.63 8.43 -43.20
C VAL A 10 5.10 7.45 -42.12
N LEU A 11 6.37 7.52 -41.70
CA LEU A 11 6.91 6.67 -40.65
C LEU A 11 6.40 7.05 -39.24
N ILE A 12 6.11 8.33 -39.00
CA ILE A 12 5.62 8.80 -37.70
C ILE A 12 4.12 8.48 -37.51
N VAL A 13 3.33 8.46 -38.59
CA VAL A 13 1.89 8.14 -38.51
C VAL A 13 1.65 6.63 -38.29
N LEU A 14 2.55 5.75 -38.74
CA LEU A 14 2.43 4.30 -38.54
C LEU A 14 2.80 3.83 -37.12
N ILE A 15 3.48 4.64 -36.31
CA ILE A 15 3.76 4.31 -34.90
C ILE A 15 2.56 4.67 -33.99
N THR A 16 1.66 5.55 -34.46
CA THR A 16 0.47 5.93 -33.69
C THR A 16 -0.75 5.01 -33.84
N SER A 17 -0.70 3.99 -34.71
CA SER A 17 -1.83 3.08 -34.92
C SER A 17 -1.65 1.66 -34.39
N CYS A 18 -0.55 1.34 -33.70
CA CYS A 18 -0.51 0.13 -32.88
C CYS A 18 -1.18 0.46 -31.53
N GLY A 19 -2.51 0.59 -31.60
CA GLY A 19 -3.37 0.58 -30.44
C GLY A 19 -3.23 -0.74 -29.71
N THR A 20 -2.21 -0.85 -28.86
CA THR A 20 -2.28 -1.74 -27.72
C THR A 20 -3.43 -1.21 -26.88
N LYS A 21 -4.59 -1.83 -27.04
CA LYS A 21 -5.58 -1.94 -25.97
C LYS A 21 -4.90 -2.67 -24.82
N ALA A 22 -4.02 -1.96 -24.11
CA ALA A 22 -3.62 -2.35 -22.78
C ALA A 22 -4.93 -2.38 -21.99
N LYS A 23 -5.33 -3.60 -21.59
CA LYS A 23 -6.43 -3.83 -20.65
C LYS A 23 -6.31 -2.80 -19.53
N LYS A 24 -7.27 -1.86 -19.48
CA LYS A 24 -7.30 -0.76 -18.50
C LYS A 24 -7.32 -1.26 -17.05
N GLU A 25 -7.67 -2.52 -16.84
CA GLU A 25 -7.69 -3.20 -15.53
C GLU A 25 -6.31 -3.36 -14.87
N ASN A 26 -5.20 -3.35 -15.64
CA ASN A 26 -3.86 -3.54 -15.04
C ASN A 26 -3.25 -2.27 -14.44
N SER A 27 -3.80 -1.08 -14.70
CA SER A 27 -3.15 0.18 -14.28
C SER A 27 -3.38 0.52 -12.79
N THR A 28 -4.62 0.42 -12.31
CA THR A 28 -4.99 0.73 -10.93
C THR A 28 -4.41 -0.29 -9.94
N HIS A 29 -4.54 -1.58 -10.25
CA HIS A 29 -4.01 -2.63 -9.39
C HIS A 29 -2.48 -2.56 -9.28
N SER A 30 -1.78 -2.32 -10.39
CA SER A 30 -0.32 -2.14 -10.37
C SER A 30 0.08 -0.90 -9.57
N LEU A 31 -0.69 0.20 -9.67
CA LEU A 31 -0.46 1.41 -8.87
C LEU A 31 -0.65 1.15 -7.38
N MET A 32 -1.67 0.39 -6.97
CA MET A 32 -1.88 0.06 -5.56
C MET A 32 -0.80 -0.87 -5.01
N LEU A 33 -0.29 -1.81 -5.81
CA LEU A 33 0.89 -2.59 -5.42
C LEU A 33 2.12 -1.71 -5.23
N VAL A 34 2.33 -0.71 -6.07
CA VAL A 34 3.40 0.28 -5.87
C VAL A 34 3.18 1.06 -4.57
N ASN A 35 1.95 1.53 -4.30
CA ASN A 35 1.61 2.21 -3.05
C ASN A 35 1.82 1.31 -1.83
N TYR A 36 1.51 0.01 -1.94
CA TYR A 36 1.77 -0.97 -0.89
C TYR A 36 3.27 -1.09 -0.56
N HIS A 37 4.11 -1.16 -1.59
CA HIS A 37 5.56 -1.21 -1.42
C HIS A 37 6.10 0.08 -0.82
N ASN A 38 5.69 1.24 -1.34
CA ASN A 38 6.11 2.54 -0.80
C ASN A 38 5.68 2.71 0.67
N LEU A 39 4.42 2.39 0.98
CA LEU A 39 3.90 2.41 2.35
C LEU A 39 4.72 1.49 3.26
N THR A 40 5.06 0.29 2.81
CA THR A 40 5.89 -0.66 3.58
C THR A 40 7.27 -0.09 3.87
N THR A 41 7.95 0.41 2.85
CA THR A 41 9.30 0.98 2.97
C THR A 41 9.30 2.18 3.91
N ASP A 42 8.39 3.11 3.72
CA ASP A 42 8.33 4.35 4.48
C ASP A 42 7.93 4.08 5.94
N LEU A 43 6.97 3.18 6.19
CA LEU A 43 6.62 2.78 7.54
C LEU A 43 7.79 2.09 8.25
N THR A 44 8.54 1.25 7.54
CA THR A 44 9.75 0.61 8.10
C THR A 44 10.76 1.66 8.55
N GLN A 45 10.97 2.70 7.74
CA GLN A 45 11.89 3.81 8.07
C GLN A 45 11.37 4.65 9.24
N ILE A 46 10.10 5.09 9.19
CA ILE A 46 9.47 5.94 10.21
C ILE A 46 9.52 5.27 11.58
N THR A 47 9.30 3.96 11.64
CA THR A 47 9.29 3.23 12.91
C THR A 47 10.64 2.66 13.30
N SER A 48 11.71 2.91 12.51
CA SER A 48 13.02 2.25 12.68
C SER A 48 12.91 0.73 12.82
N GLY A 49 11.93 0.15 12.10
CA GLY A 49 11.62 -1.28 12.15
C GLY A 49 12.45 -2.07 11.15
N TYR A 50 12.18 -3.37 11.08
CA TYR A 50 12.71 -4.25 10.03
C TYR A 50 11.64 -5.20 9.52
N ILE A 51 11.71 -5.57 8.25
CA ILE A 51 10.73 -6.48 7.63
C ILE A 51 11.03 -7.91 8.05
N LEU A 52 10.08 -8.57 8.72
CA LEU A 52 10.19 -9.98 9.16
C LEU A 52 9.79 -10.96 8.05
N SER A 53 8.73 -10.63 7.29
CA SER A 53 8.34 -11.37 6.09
C SER A 53 7.53 -10.49 5.14
N SER A 54 7.84 -10.60 3.85
CA SER A 54 6.92 -10.28 2.78
C SER A 54 6.36 -11.62 2.28
N GLU A 55 5.06 -11.80 2.40
CA GLU A 55 4.29 -13.01 2.08
C GLU A 55 4.09 -14.02 3.23
N SER A 56 2.85 -13.96 3.76
CA SER A 56 2.15 -14.88 4.66
C SER A 56 2.39 -14.76 6.18
N SER A 57 1.34 -14.34 6.89
CA SER A 57 0.81 -15.08 8.04
C SER A 57 -0.66 -14.69 8.25
N LYS A 58 -1.51 -15.70 8.31
CA LYS A 58 -2.97 -15.61 8.39
C LYS A 58 -3.39 -14.91 9.68
N ILE A 59 -3.88 -13.67 9.59
CA ILE A 59 -4.61 -13.02 10.71
C ILE A 59 -5.81 -12.27 10.13
N GLY A 60 -7.00 -12.61 10.65
CA GLY A 60 -8.27 -11.96 10.30
C GLY A 60 -9.00 -12.56 9.08
N PRO A 61 -10.15 -11.96 8.69
CA PRO A 61 -11.01 -12.48 7.61
C PRO A 61 -10.45 -12.30 6.19
N TRP A 62 -9.23 -11.77 6.04
CA TRP A 62 -8.64 -11.34 4.77
C TRP A 62 -7.73 -12.42 4.17
N ASN A 63 -8.24 -13.64 4.04
CA ASN A 63 -7.46 -14.85 3.71
C ASN A 63 -7.69 -15.35 2.27
N ASP A 64 -7.63 -14.43 1.31
CA ASP A 64 -7.91 -14.73 -0.09
C ASP A 64 -6.63 -14.54 -0.92
N SER A 65 -6.56 -15.15 -2.12
CA SER A 65 -5.45 -14.96 -3.08
C SER A 65 -5.20 -13.49 -3.43
N ASN A 66 -6.16 -12.63 -3.10
CA ASN A 66 -6.17 -11.22 -3.38
C ASN A 66 -5.70 -10.37 -2.18
N THR A 67 -5.01 -10.99 -1.22
CA THR A 67 -4.43 -10.29 -0.08
C THR A 67 -2.91 -10.37 -0.10
N LYS A 68 -2.25 -9.22 0.07
CA LYS A 68 -0.83 -9.09 0.37
C LYS A 68 -0.64 -8.67 1.82
N THR A 69 0.38 -9.22 2.48
CA THR A 69 0.69 -8.90 3.87
C THR A 69 2.18 -8.79 4.10
N THR A 70 2.59 -7.73 4.79
CA THR A 70 3.95 -7.49 5.26
C THR A 70 3.92 -7.27 6.76
N ILE A 71 4.88 -7.88 7.46
CA ILE A 71 5.12 -7.64 8.88
C ILE A 71 6.41 -6.84 9.05
N ILE A 72 6.28 -5.69 9.69
CA ILE A 72 7.39 -4.84 10.14
C ILE A 72 7.52 -5.04 11.65
N ARG A 73 8.65 -5.61 12.06
CA ARG A 73 9.00 -5.69 13.47
C ARG A 73 9.48 -4.34 13.97
N LEU A 74 9.00 -3.93 15.14
CA LEU A 74 9.37 -2.67 15.77
C LEU A 74 10.40 -2.87 16.89
N PRO A 75 11.21 -1.85 17.18
CA PRO A 75 12.04 -1.82 18.38
C PRO A 75 11.22 -1.96 19.66
N GLU A 76 11.78 -2.59 20.70
CA GLU A 76 11.07 -2.84 21.97
C GLU A 76 10.66 -1.54 22.69
N VAL A 77 11.48 -0.49 22.55
CA VAL A 77 11.31 0.82 23.20
C VAL A 77 10.24 1.71 22.56
N ILE A 78 9.55 1.25 21.52
CA ILE A 78 8.64 2.10 20.76
C ILE A 78 7.32 2.32 21.51
N ASP A 79 6.81 3.55 21.51
CA ASP A 79 5.54 3.92 22.13
C ASP A 79 4.43 4.02 21.07
N PHE A 80 3.26 3.46 21.37
CA PHE A 80 2.14 3.42 20.42
C PHE A 80 1.65 4.83 20.05
N ASP A 81 1.55 5.75 21.01
CA ASP A 81 1.04 7.10 20.75
C ASP A 81 1.99 7.83 19.80
N LEU A 82 3.31 7.73 20.02
CA LEU A 82 4.32 8.28 19.12
C LEU A 82 4.27 7.67 17.71
N ILE A 83 4.13 6.35 17.60
CA ILE A 83 3.96 5.67 16.30
C ILE A 83 2.72 6.18 15.60
N SER A 84 1.58 6.18 16.29
CA SER A 84 0.30 6.54 15.71
C SER A 84 0.32 7.98 15.17
N ILE A 85 0.91 8.92 15.91
CA ILE A 85 1.11 10.31 15.49
C ILE A 85 1.98 10.38 14.23
N SER A 86 3.09 9.63 14.21
CA SER A 86 4.03 9.63 13.09
C SER A 86 3.40 9.09 11.80
N ILE A 87 2.67 7.98 11.91
CA ILE A 87 1.95 7.36 10.79
C ILE A 87 0.82 8.28 10.28
N ASN A 88 0.06 8.90 11.19
CA ASN A 88 -1.01 9.83 10.81
C ASN A 88 -0.46 11.04 10.05
N ARG A 89 0.65 11.63 10.51
CA ARG A 89 1.31 12.74 9.81
C ARG A 89 1.82 12.33 8.44
N TYR A 90 2.42 11.15 8.36
CA TYR A 90 2.89 10.60 7.10
C TYR A 90 1.73 10.42 6.10
N ILE A 91 0.64 9.77 6.49
CA ILE A 91 -0.55 9.59 5.62
C ILE A 91 -1.12 10.94 5.19
N ALA A 92 -1.21 11.91 6.10
CA ALA A 92 -1.72 13.24 5.79
C ALA A 92 -0.86 14.02 4.77
N ASN A 93 0.44 13.70 4.69
CA ASN A 93 1.37 14.30 3.73
C ASN A 93 1.35 13.59 2.37
N GLN A 94 0.97 12.30 2.30
CA GLN A 94 0.92 11.53 1.06
C GLN A 94 -0.41 11.72 0.30
N LYS A 95 -0.83 12.98 0.12
CA LYS A 95 -2.11 13.32 -0.54
C LYS A 95 -2.19 12.85 -1.99
N ASP A 96 -1.05 12.74 -2.67
CA ASP A 96 -0.96 12.36 -4.08
C ASP A 96 -1.10 10.86 -4.32
N TRP A 97 -1.06 10.03 -3.27
CA TRP A 97 -1.16 8.57 -3.39
C TRP A 97 -2.61 8.07 -3.48
N GLY A 98 -3.59 8.98 -3.35
CA GLY A 98 -5.02 8.64 -3.31
C GLY A 98 -5.46 7.95 -2.02
N LEU A 99 -4.54 7.70 -1.09
CA LEU A 99 -4.84 7.07 0.20
C LEU A 99 -5.51 8.07 1.14
N HIS A 100 -6.64 7.67 1.72
CA HIS A 100 -7.30 8.43 2.77
C HIS A 100 -7.73 7.51 3.91
N VAL A 101 -7.74 8.05 5.13
CA VAL A 101 -8.18 7.34 6.33
C VAL A 101 -9.68 7.13 6.26
N VAL A 102 -10.11 5.87 6.19
CA VAL A 102 -11.53 5.46 6.25
C VAL A 102 -11.91 4.95 7.64
N ILE A 103 -10.95 4.44 8.39
CA ILE A 103 -11.12 4.03 9.79
C ILE A 103 -9.92 4.58 10.57
N PRO A 104 -10.11 5.49 11.54
CA PRO A 104 -9.02 5.94 12.40
C PRO A 104 -8.51 4.82 13.29
N TRP A 105 -7.37 5.01 13.95
CA TRP A 105 -6.82 4.04 14.92
C TRP A 105 -7.90 3.57 15.91
N THR A 106 -8.28 2.31 15.78
CA THR A 106 -9.35 1.67 16.54
C THR A 106 -8.78 0.47 17.25
N LYS A 107 -9.08 0.33 18.55
CA LYS A 107 -8.68 -0.84 19.33
C LYS A 107 -9.49 -2.05 18.87
N ASN A 108 -8.81 -3.15 18.50
CA ASN A 108 -9.44 -4.44 18.29
C ASN A 108 -9.79 -5.05 19.65
N LYS A 109 -11.09 -5.23 19.91
CA LYS A 109 -11.62 -5.76 21.18
C LYS A 109 -11.74 -7.28 21.22
N GLU A 110 -11.60 -7.95 20.07
CA GLU A 110 -11.73 -9.40 19.94
C GLU A 110 -10.41 -10.12 20.26
N LEU A 111 -9.30 -9.39 20.28
CA LEU A 111 -7.98 -9.91 20.62
C LEU A 111 -7.65 -9.54 22.07
N SER A 112 -7.07 -10.49 22.81
CA SER A 112 -6.60 -10.28 24.19
C SER A 112 -5.40 -9.35 24.28
N ASP A 113 -4.64 -9.25 23.19
CA ASP A 113 -3.41 -8.50 23.08
C ASP A 113 -3.69 -7.03 22.68
N PRO A 114 -2.91 -6.04 23.15
CA PRO A 114 -3.00 -4.65 22.67
C PRO A 114 -2.85 -4.58 21.15
N THR A 115 -3.99 -4.51 20.47
CA THR A 115 -4.05 -4.50 19.01
C THR A 115 -4.88 -3.31 18.56
N TYR A 116 -4.29 -2.46 17.73
CA TYR A 116 -4.94 -1.29 17.14
C TYR A 116 -4.85 -1.38 15.63
N TYR A 117 -5.79 -0.79 14.91
CA TYR A 117 -5.75 -0.77 13.46
C TYR A 117 -6.26 0.54 12.88
N ILE A 118 -5.69 0.93 11.74
CA ILE A 118 -6.14 2.05 10.90
C ILE A 118 -6.46 1.49 9.51
N GLY A 119 -7.58 1.92 8.94
CA GLY A 119 -8.01 1.55 7.60
C GLY A 119 -7.80 2.69 6.62
N LEU A 120 -7.16 2.42 5.48
CA LEU A 120 -6.93 3.36 4.39
C LEU A 120 -7.55 2.85 3.10
N SER A 121 -8.13 3.74 2.30
CA SER A 121 -8.66 3.42 0.96
C SER A 121 -7.97 4.28 -0.09
N GLY A 122 -7.65 3.68 -1.26
CA GLY A 122 -7.03 4.38 -2.39
C GLY A 122 -7.99 5.14 -3.31
N SER A 123 -9.29 4.86 -3.21
CA SER A 123 -10.39 5.61 -3.83
C SER A 123 -11.72 5.01 -3.38
N LYS A 124 -12.77 5.84 -3.25
CA LYS A 124 -14.14 5.36 -3.01
C LYS A 124 -14.64 4.38 -4.08
N SER A 125 -14.07 4.42 -5.28
CA SER A 125 -14.49 3.59 -6.42
C SER A 125 -13.74 2.26 -6.52
N THR A 126 -12.60 2.12 -5.85
CA THR A 126 -11.78 0.92 -5.88
C THR A 126 -12.07 0.16 -4.60
N ASN A 127 -12.57 -1.08 -4.68
CA ASN A 127 -12.75 -1.97 -3.52
C ASN A 127 -11.40 -2.45 -2.94
N GLU A 128 -10.38 -1.61 -3.03
CA GLU A 128 -8.99 -1.82 -2.62
C GLU A 128 -8.81 -1.15 -1.26
N LEU A 129 -8.48 -1.96 -0.25
CA LEU A 129 -8.36 -1.54 1.14
C LEU A 129 -6.95 -1.86 1.65
N PHE A 130 -6.35 -0.90 2.32
CA PHE A 130 -5.18 -1.10 3.16
C PHE A 130 -5.62 -1.09 4.62
N VAL A 131 -5.09 -2.02 5.41
CA VAL A 131 -5.26 -2.01 6.86
C VAL A 131 -3.89 -2.14 7.49
N ILE A 132 -3.53 -1.20 8.35
CA ILE A 132 -2.30 -1.26 9.14
C ILE A 132 -2.72 -1.64 10.56
N TYR A 133 -2.27 -2.79 11.03
CA TYR A 133 -2.40 -3.21 12.42
C TYR A 133 -1.12 -2.86 13.18
N TYR A 134 -1.27 -2.37 14.40
CA TYR A 134 -0.25 -2.37 15.44
C TYR A 134 -0.60 -3.47 16.43
N ILE A 135 0.34 -4.37 16.71
CA ILE A 135 0.12 -5.53 17.58
C ILE A 135 1.25 -5.57 18.60
N GLU A 136 0.90 -5.60 19.89
CA GLU A 136 1.83 -5.93 20.98
C GLU A 136 1.52 -7.32 21.54
N LYS A 137 2.44 -8.27 21.43
CA LYS A 137 2.23 -9.64 21.91
C LYS A 137 3.52 -10.25 22.42
N TYR A 138 3.54 -10.87 23.60
CA TYR A 138 4.74 -11.56 24.13
C TYR A 138 6.03 -10.73 24.05
N ASN A 139 5.99 -9.45 24.48
CA ASN A 139 7.09 -8.47 24.38
C ASN A 139 7.51 -8.08 22.95
N ASN A 140 6.72 -8.48 21.95
CA ASN A 140 6.94 -8.16 20.56
C ASN A 140 6.00 -7.03 20.14
N LYS A 141 6.52 -6.05 19.41
CA LYS A 141 5.73 -4.99 18.78
C LYS A 141 5.89 -5.10 17.28
N GLU A 142 4.79 -5.16 16.54
CA GLU A 142 4.81 -5.24 15.08
C GLU A 142 3.77 -4.34 14.43
N LEU A 143 4.11 -3.81 13.26
CA LEU A 143 3.13 -3.33 12.30
C LEU A 143 2.86 -4.42 11.28
N ARG A 144 1.60 -4.65 10.98
CA ARG A 144 1.18 -5.54 9.91
C ARG A 144 0.37 -4.76 8.89
N ILE A 145 0.90 -4.66 7.68
CA ILE A 145 0.26 -3.97 6.57
C ILE A 145 -0.43 -5.03 5.72
N ILE A 146 -1.74 -4.92 5.61
CA ILE A 146 -2.58 -5.79 4.79
C ILE A 146 -3.12 -4.96 3.64
N TYR A 147 -2.90 -5.41 2.42
CA TYR A 147 -3.54 -4.88 1.23
C TYR A 147 -4.46 -5.96 0.65
N SER A 148 -5.75 -5.66 0.50
CA SER A 148 -6.73 -6.56 -0.07
C SER A 148 -7.45 -5.88 -1.24
N PHE A 149 -7.69 -6.65 -2.31
CA PHE A 149 -8.46 -6.22 -3.47
C PHE A 149 -9.59 -7.23 -3.76
N LYS A 150 -10.75 -6.72 -4.17
CA LYS A 150 -11.89 -7.54 -4.64
C LYS A 150 -12.12 -7.33 -6.12
#